data_AF-A0A212CPH6-F1
#
_entry.id   AF-A0A212CPH6-F1
#
_cell.length_a   1.000
_cell.length_b   1.000
_cell.length_c   1.000
_cell.angle_alpha   90.00
_cell.angle_beta   90.00
_cell.angle_gamma   90.00
#
_symmetry.space_group_name_H-M   'P 1'
#
loop_
_entity.id
_entity.type
_entity.pdbx_description
1 polymer ?
#
loop_
_entity_poly.entity_id
_entity_poly.type
_entity_poly.pdbx_seq_one_letter_code
_entity_poly.pdbx_strand_id
1 'polypeptide(L)'
;EFDLDIVAVVNDTVGTMMTCGYEDRNCEVGLIAEVDILNPSRAGCQIADLCGSGVGYEKMTSGMYLGEIVRQILIDLTKQGLLFRGQISERLRTRGIFETKFLSQIESDRLALLQVRRILQQLGLDSTCEDSIVVKEVCGAVSRRAAQLYGAGLAAIVEKRREDQGLEHMRITVGVDGTLYKLHPQ
;
A
#
# COMPACT_ATOMS: atom_id res chain seq x y z
N GLU A 1 -16.52 20.94 36.13
CA GLU A 1 -17.25 20.64 34.90
C GLU A 1 -16.44 21.23 33.77
N PHE A 2 -15.88 20.42 32.88
CA PHE A 2 -15.15 20.92 31.72
C PHE A 2 -16.15 21.02 30.58
N ASP A 3 -16.46 22.24 30.19
CA ASP A 3 -17.34 22.54 29.06
C ASP A 3 -16.48 22.45 27.79
N LEU A 4 -16.78 21.45 26.95
CA LEU A 4 -15.99 21.11 25.76
C LEU A 4 -16.90 21.32 24.55
N ASP A 5 -16.62 22.36 23.77
CA ASP A 5 -17.41 22.71 22.60
C ASP A 5 -16.77 22.11 21.34
N ILE A 6 -17.44 21.14 20.73
CA ILE A 6 -16.96 20.46 19.52
C ILE A 6 -17.33 21.31 18.31
N VAL A 7 -16.36 22.05 17.79
CA VAL A 7 -16.57 23.06 16.73
C VAL A 7 -16.59 22.47 15.31
N ALA A 8 -15.89 21.35 15.08
CA ALA A 8 -15.83 20.73 13.76
C ALA A 8 -15.53 19.23 13.84
N VAL A 9 -16.03 18.50 12.85
CA VAL A 9 -15.62 17.13 12.51
C VAL A 9 -15.04 17.19 11.10
N VAL A 10 -13.78 16.81 10.96
CA VAL A 10 -13.01 16.94 9.71
C VAL A 10 -12.57 15.54 9.26
N ASN A 11 -12.66 15.25 7.96
CA ASN A 11 -12.10 14.01 7.40
C ASN A 11 -10.57 14.11 7.33
N ASP A 12 -9.87 12.98 7.54
CA ASP A 12 -8.40 12.91 7.55
C ASP A 12 -7.77 13.54 6.30
N THR A 13 -8.32 13.28 5.10
CA THR A 13 -7.84 13.87 3.84
C THR A 13 -7.93 15.40 3.83
N VAL A 14 -9.01 15.94 4.39
CA VAL A 14 -9.21 17.40 4.51
C VAL A 14 -8.27 17.96 5.57
N GLY A 15 -8.03 17.23 6.67
CA GLY A 15 -7.03 17.56 7.67
C GLY A 15 -5.63 17.68 7.04
N THR A 16 -5.18 16.65 6.32
CA THR A 16 -3.89 16.62 5.63
C THR A 16 -3.74 17.76 4.61
N MET A 17 -4.77 18.01 3.81
CA MET A 17 -4.78 19.13 2.86
C MET A 17 -4.63 20.47 3.59
N MET A 18 -5.37 20.69 4.67
CA MET A 18 -5.33 21.93 5.44
C MET A 18 -3.99 22.12 6.17
N THR A 19 -3.38 21.03 6.68
CA THR A 19 -2.05 21.08 7.28
C THR A 19 -0.99 21.47 6.25
N CYS A 20 -1.02 20.89 5.06
CA CYS A 20 -0.10 21.27 3.98
C CYS A 20 -0.38 22.69 3.46
N GLY A 21 -1.66 23.05 3.32
CA GLY A 21 -2.13 24.39 2.93
C GLY A 21 -1.74 25.50 3.90
N TYR A 22 -1.46 25.16 5.16
CA TYR A 22 -0.95 26.11 6.15
C TYR A 22 0.48 26.58 5.79
N GLU A 23 1.32 25.70 5.26
CA GLU A 23 2.70 26.02 4.88
C GLU A 23 2.82 26.46 3.42
N ASP A 24 2.07 25.83 2.50
CA ASP A 24 2.09 26.13 1.07
C ASP A 24 0.69 26.52 0.57
N ARG A 25 0.54 27.78 0.15
CA ARG A 25 -0.72 28.31 -0.40
C ARG A 25 -1.13 27.69 -1.73
N ASN A 26 -0.21 26.98 -2.41
CA ASN A 26 -0.53 26.25 -3.64
C ASN A 26 -1.04 24.82 -3.34
N CYS A 27 -1.18 24.43 -2.07
CA CYS A 27 -1.75 23.13 -1.70
C CYS A 27 -3.27 23.15 -1.78
N GLU A 28 -3.80 22.49 -2.81
CA GLU A 28 -5.24 22.42 -3.09
C GLU A 28 -5.79 20.98 -3.05
N VAL A 29 -4.92 19.98 -2.87
CA VAL A 29 -5.29 18.56 -2.85
C VAL A 29 -4.64 17.87 -1.64
N GLY A 30 -5.44 17.15 -0.87
CA GLY A 30 -4.97 16.19 0.12
C GLY A 30 -5.02 14.78 -0.43
N LEU A 31 -3.97 13.99 -0.18
CA LEU A 31 -3.89 12.59 -0.52
C LEU A 31 -3.55 11.78 0.74
N ILE A 32 -4.43 10.85 1.09
CA ILE A 32 -4.14 9.83 2.08
C ILE A 32 -3.62 8.60 1.34
N ALA A 33 -2.32 8.39 1.40
CA ALA A 33 -1.65 7.18 0.95
C ALA A 33 -1.50 6.22 2.14
N GLU A 34 -2.63 5.83 2.74
CA GLU A 34 -2.63 4.85 3.80
C GLU A 34 -2.47 3.45 3.24
N VAL A 35 -1.46 2.78 3.77
CA VAL A 35 -1.61 1.37 4.00
C VAL A 35 -2.00 1.21 5.45
N ASP A 36 -3.22 0.77 5.70
CA ASP A 36 -3.66 0.39 7.03
C ASP A 36 -2.62 -0.52 7.71
N ILE A 37 -2.05 -0.03 8.82
CA ILE A 37 -1.37 -0.82 9.86
C ILE A 37 -2.42 -1.21 10.93
N LEU A 38 -3.71 -1.13 10.62
CA LEU A 38 -4.76 -1.54 11.53
C LEU A 38 -4.99 -3.04 11.40
N ASN A 39 -4.56 -3.73 12.46
CA ASN A 39 -4.91 -5.11 12.84
C ASN A 39 -5.87 -5.84 11.89
N PRO A 40 -5.45 -6.96 11.25
CA PRO A 40 -6.32 -7.75 10.36
C PRO A 40 -7.56 -8.34 11.06
N SER A 41 -7.68 -8.19 12.37
CA SER A 41 -8.79 -8.66 13.20
C SER A 41 -10.10 -7.87 13.05
N ARG A 42 -10.11 -6.68 12.40
CA ARG A 42 -11.30 -5.81 12.32
C ARG A 42 -11.88 -5.55 10.93
N ALA A 43 -11.19 -5.92 9.87
CA ALA A 43 -11.71 -5.77 8.50
C ALA A 43 -12.21 -7.13 7.99
N GLY A 44 -13.51 -7.39 8.20
CA GLY A 44 -14.21 -8.59 7.74
C GLY A 44 -14.47 -8.62 6.23
N CYS A 45 -13.49 -8.27 5.38
CA CYS A 45 -13.63 -8.34 3.94
C CYS A 45 -13.13 -9.69 3.40
N GLN A 46 -14.02 -10.51 2.84
CA GLN A 46 -13.66 -11.78 2.23
C GLN A 46 -13.15 -11.55 0.80
N ILE A 47 -12.07 -12.24 0.42
CA ILE A 47 -11.41 -12.16 -0.91
C ILE A 47 -12.35 -12.54 -2.08
N ALA A 48 -13.48 -13.20 -1.80
CA ALA A 48 -14.49 -13.52 -2.81
C ALA A 48 -15.17 -12.27 -3.43
N ASP A 49 -15.04 -11.09 -2.81
CA ASP A 49 -15.59 -9.82 -3.32
C ASP A 49 -14.65 -9.06 -4.28
N LEU A 50 -13.68 -9.73 -4.91
CA LEU A 50 -12.88 -9.13 -6.00
C LEU A 50 -13.74 -8.70 -7.21
N CYS A 51 -14.97 -9.23 -7.34
CA CYS A 51 -15.91 -8.89 -8.42
C CYS A 51 -17.15 -8.10 -7.98
N GLY A 52 -17.26 -7.72 -6.69
CA GLY A 52 -18.41 -6.98 -6.16
C GLY A 52 -18.25 -5.45 -6.30
N SER A 53 -18.87 -4.89 -7.33
CA SER A 53 -19.26 -3.48 -7.53
C SER A 53 -18.96 -2.51 -6.36
N GLY A 54 -17.94 -1.65 -6.54
CA GLY A 54 -17.80 -0.38 -5.80
C GLY A 54 -16.43 -0.05 -5.20
N VAL A 55 -15.56 -1.04 -4.94
CA VAL A 55 -14.34 -0.83 -4.13
C VAL A 55 -13.08 -1.41 -4.82
N GLY A 56 -13.02 -1.36 -6.15
CA GLY A 56 -11.92 -1.95 -6.92
C GLY A 56 -10.61 -1.17 -6.77
N TYR A 57 -10.68 0.16 -6.83
CA TYR A 57 -9.51 1.04 -6.77
C TYR A 57 -8.82 0.95 -5.39
N GLU A 58 -9.59 1.12 -4.31
CA GLU A 58 -9.10 1.05 -2.93
C GLU A 58 -8.50 -0.32 -2.60
N LYS A 59 -9.07 -1.43 -3.10
CA LYS A 59 -8.49 -2.78 -2.90
C LYS A 59 -7.16 -2.99 -3.63
N MET A 60 -6.91 -2.26 -4.72
CA MET A 60 -5.65 -2.36 -5.46
C MET A 60 -4.54 -1.47 -4.86
N THR A 61 -4.90 -0.57 -3.95
CA THR A 61 -4.02 0.47 -3.45
C THR A 61 -3.87 0.47 -1.92
N SER A 62 -4.81 -0.11 -1.17
CA SER A 62 -4.73 -0.29 0.27
C SER A 62 -3.83 -1.48 0.59
N GLY A 63 -2.87 -1.28 1.48
CA GLY A 63 -1.88 -2.32 1.75
C GLY A 63 -2.29 -3.36 2.79
N MET A 64 -3.48 -3.26 3.38
CA MET A 64 -4.15 -4.44 3.94
C MET A 64 -4.29 -5.53 2.86
N TYR A 65 -4.55 -5.11 1.61
CA TYR A 65 -4.73 -6.02 0.47
C TYR A 65 -3.43 -6.31 -0.28
N LEU A 66 -2.45 -5.39 -0.30
CA LEU A 66 -1.18 -5.62 -1.02
C LEU A 66 -0.45 -6.87 -0.53
N GLY A 67 -0.36 -7.08 0.78
CA GLY A 67 0.26 -8.29 1.31
C GLY A 67 -0.49 -9.57 0.97
N GLU A 68 -1.81 -9.49 0.89
CA GLU A 68 -2.65 -10.61 0.48
C GLU A 68 -2.55 -10.91 -1.03
N ILE A 69 -2.40 -9.89 -1.86
CA ILE A 69 -2.10 -10.02 -3.29
C ILE A 69 -0.76 -10.73 -3.48
N VAL A 70 0.28 -10.29 -2.77
CA VAL A 70 1.60 -10.95 -2.77
C VAL A 70 1.46 -12.41 -2.35
N ARG A 71 0.75 -12.69 -1.25
CA ARG A 71 0.52 -14.06 -0.75
C ARG A 71 -0.12 -14.96 -1.81
N GLN A 72 -1.13 -14.48 -2.53
CA GLN A 72 -1.81 -15.24 -3.58
C GLN A 72 -0.88 -15.54 -4.77
N ILE A 73 -0.08 -14.56 -5.19
CA ILE A 73 0.93 -14.76 -6.24
C ILE A 73 1.95 -15.81 -5.80
N LEU A 74 2.44 -15.74 -4.56
CA LEU A 74 3.40 -16.71 -4.03
C LEU A 74 2.82 -18.12 -3.96
N ILE A 75 1.54 -18.27 -3.56
CA ILE A 75 0.85 -19.56 -3.60
C ILE A 75 0.79 -20.11 -5.01
N ASP A 76 0.45 -19.27 -5.99
CA ASP A 76 0.32 -19.71 -7.37
C ASP A 76 1.67 -20.14 -7.97
N LEU A 77 2.73 -19.36 -7.72
CA LEU A 77 4.11 -19.72 -8.10
C LEU A 77 4.59 -21.01 -7.40
N THR A 78 4.19 -21.23 -6.14
CA THR A 78 4.50 -22.46 -5.41
C THR A 78 3.76 -23.66 -6.00
N LYS A 79 2.49 -23.51 -6.38
CA LYS A 79 1.71 -24.57 -7.06
C LYS A 79 2.32 -24.97 -8.40
N GLN A 80 2.91 -24.01 -9.10
CA GLN A 80 3.65 -24.23 -10.34
C GLN A 80 5.05 -24.83 -10.12
N GLY A 81 5.49 -25.03 -8.87
CA GLY A 81 6.79 -25.59 -8.52
C GLY A 81 7.96 -24.61 -8.67
N LEU A 82 7.68 -23.32 -8.85
CA LEU A 82 8.70 -22.27 -9.07
C LEU A 82 9.27 -21.70 -7.77
N LEU A 83 8.55 -21.87 -6.64
CA LEU A 83 8.94 -21.39 -5.32
C LEU A 83 8.86 -22.49 -4.27
N PHE A 84 9.67 -22.36 -3.21
CA PHE A 84 9.62 -23.22 -2.00
C PHE A 84 9.64 -24.72 -2.30
N ARG A 85 10.32 -25.13 -3.38
CA ARG A 85 10.37 -26.52 -3.85
C ARG A 85 8.98 -27.14 -4.11
N GLY A 86 7.99 -26.31 -4.43
CA GLY A 86 6.60 -26.74 -4.64
C GLY A 86 5.83 -27.07 -3.37
N GLN A 87 6.38 -26.81 -2.18
CA GLN A 87 5.73 -27.11 -0.91
C GLN A 87 5.03 -25.87 -0.35
N ILE A 88 3.69 -25.90 -0.34
CA ILE A 88 2.88 -24.86 0.27
C ILE A 88 2.90 -25.06 1.79
N SER A 89 3.68 -24.24 2.51
CA SER A 89 3.69 -24.23 3.97
C SER A 89 2.33 -23.82 4.54
N GLU A 90 1.93 -24.37 5.69
CA GLU A 90 0.69 -23.99 6.38
C GLU A 90 0.64 -22.48 6.70
N ARG A 91 1.79 -21.89 7.02
CA ARG A 91 1.95 -20.45 7.21
C ARG A 91 1.54 -19.64 5.98
N LEU A 92 1.88 -20.10 4.77
CA LEU A 92 1.54 -19.42 3.53
C LEU A 92 0.02 -19.45 3.27
N ARG A 93 -0.71 -20.43 3.83
CA ARG A 93 -2.17 -20.53 3.74
C ARG A 93 -2.88 -19.56 4.68
N THR A 94 -2.22 -19.13 5.75
CA THR A 94 -2.77 -18.17 6.71
C THR A 94 -2.91 -16.79 6.06
N ARG A 95 -4.14 -16.25 6.05
CA ARG A 95 -4.42 -14.90 5.57
C ARG A 95 -3.74 -13.86 6.45
N GLY A 96 -3.31 -12.75 5.85
CA GLY A 96 -2.69 -11.64 6.58
C GLY A 96 -1.30 -11.94 7.17
N ILE A 97 -0.64 -13.03 6.75
CA ILE A 97 0.73 -13.32 7.16
C ILE A 97 1.73 -12.29 6.61
N PHE A 98 1.47 -11.81 5.39
CA PHE A 98 2.23 -10.72 4.78
C PHE A 98 1.58 -9.40 5.19
N GLU A 99 2.00 -8.88 6.32
CA GLU A 99 1.70 -7.50 6.72
C GLU A 99 2.54 -6.50 5.91
N THR A 100 2.03 -5.30 5.72
CA THR A 100 2.70 -4.20 5.01
C THR A 100 4.09 -3.89 5.54
N LYS A 101 4.30 -4.00 6.85
CA LYS A 101 5.61 -3.79 7.47
C LYS A 101 6.69 -4.69 6.85
N PHE A 102 6.32 -5.91 6.44
CA PHE A 102 7.22 -6.83 5.78
C PHE A 102 7.44 -6.45 4.32
N LEU A 103 6.42 -5.94 3.62
CA LEU A 103 6.57 -5.45 2.25
C LEU A 103 7.57 -4.29 2.20
N SER A 104 7.41 -3.28 3.05
CA SER A 104 8.33 -2.14 3.12
C SER A 104 9.75 -2.55 3.52
N GLN A 105 9.89 -3.55 4.40
CA GLN A 105 11.19 -4.09 4.73
C GLN A 105 11.81 -4.80 3.52
N ILE A 106 11.11 -5.74 2.88
CA ILE A 106 11.62 -6.53 1.76
C ILE A 106 12.04 -5.65 0.58
N GLU A 107 11.31 -4.57 0.33
CA GLU A 107 11.58 -3.64 -0.76
C GLU A 107 12.75 -2.69 -0.49
N SER A 108 13.18 -2.53 0.77
CA SER A 108 14.27 -1.63 1.12
C SER A 108 15.58 -1.96 0.38
N ASP A 109 16.05 -1.01 -0.43
CA ASP A 109 17.26 -1.12 -1.25
C ASP A 109 18.54 -1.34 -0.44
N ARG A 110 18.52 -1.01 0.86
CA ARG A 110 19.66 -1.18 1.77
C ARG A 110 19.80 -2.59 2.33
N LEU A 111 18.82 -3.47 2.14
CA LEU A 111 18.88 -4.83 2.69
C LEU A 111 19.65 -5.76 1.76
N ALA A 112 20.62 -6.47 2.32
CA ALA A 112 21.21 -7.62 1.67
C ALA A 112 20.15 -8.74 1.54
N LEU A 113 20.22 -9.56 0.47
CA LEU A 113 19.31 -10.69 0.25
C LEU A 113 19.20 -11.64 1.47
N LEU A 114 20.23 -11.68 2.30
CA LEU A 114 20.25 -12.43 3.57
C LEU A 114 19.24 -11.91 4.61
N GLN A 115 18.94 -10.60 4.63
CA GLN A 115 17.96 -10.03 5.54
C GLN A 115 16.53 -10.30 5.06
N VAL A 116 16.28 -10.25 3.74
CA VAL A 116 15.00 -10.67 3.15
C VAL A 116 14.71 -12.13 3.51
N ARG A 117 15.72 -13.01 3.38
CA ARG A 117 15.62 -14.41 3.79
C ARG A 117 15.30 -14.56 5.28
N ARG A 118 15.93 -13.77 6.16
CA ARG A 118 15.62 -13.80 7.61
C ARG A 118 14.18 -13.41 7.89
N ILE A 119 13.64 -12.41 7.22
CA ILE A 119 12.24 -11.99 7.35
C ILE A 119 11.31 -13.14 6.93
N LEU A 120 11.58 -13.78 5.79
CA LEU A 120 10.80 -14.91 5.32
C LEU A 120 10.86 -16.12 6.27
N GLN A 121 12.04 -16.39 6.84
CA GLN A 121 12.20 -17.41 7.87
C GLN A 121 11.47 -17.07 9.16
N GLN A 122 11.43 -15.80 9.58
CA GLN A 122 10.64 -15.34 10.73
C GLN A 122 9.14 -15.54 10.51
N LEU A 123 8.67 -15.42 9.26
CA LEU A 123 7.30 -15.75 8.88
C LEU A 123 7.04 -17.27 8.83
N GLY A 124 8.07 -18.09 9.02
CA GLY A 124 7.99 -19.55 8.96
C GLY A 124 7.93 -20.11 7.54
N LEU A 125 8.55 -19.40 6.59
CA LEU A 125 8.71 -19.83 5.21
C LEU A 125 10.16 -20.26 4.97
N ASP A 126 10.34 -21.53 4.62
CA ASP A 126 11.64 -22.11 4.28
C ASP A 126 12.08 -21.65 2.87
N SER A 127 12.64 -20.45 2.80
CA SER A 127 13.13 -19.82 1.57
C SER A 127 14.61 -20.08 1.30
N THR A 128 14.93 -20.28 0.03
CA THR A 128 16.30 -20.19 -0.52
C THR A 128 16.65 -18.75 -0.90
N CYS A 129 17.92 -18.52 -1.28
CA CYS A 129 18.35 -17.20 -1.79
C CYS A 129 17.63 -16.85 -3.10
N GLU A 130 17.37 -17.84 -3.97
CA GLU A 130 16.63 -17.63 -5.22
C GLU A 130 15.17 -17.30 -4.95
N ASP A 131 14.51 -18.02 -4.02
CA ASP A 131 13.14 -17.69 -3.60
C ASP A 131 13.06 -16.24 -3.08
N SER A 132 14.08 -15.80 -2.34
CA SER A 132 14.14 -14.44 -1.79
C SER A 132 14.21 -13.35 -2.87
N ILE A 133 14.88 -13.62 -4.00
CA ILE A 133 14.94 -12.72 -5.15
C ILE A 133 13.55 -12.61 -5.78
N VAL A 134 12.91 -13.75 -6.05
CA VAL A 134 11.58 -13.79 -6.67
C VAL A 134 10.54 -13.10 -5.77
N VAL A 135 10.57 -13.36 -4.46
CA VAL A 135 9.66 -12.69 -3.51
C VAL A 135 9.88 -11.18 -3.52
N LYS A 136 11.14 -10.71 -3.54
CA LYS A 136 11.46 -9.28 -3.62
C LYS A 136 10.90 -8.65 -4.91
N GLU A 137 11.09 -9.31 -6.05
CA GLU A 137 10.55 -8.86 -7.35
C GLU A 137 9.02 -8.82 -7.35
N VAL A 138 8.35 -9.83 -6.78
CA VAL A 138 6.88 -9.86 -6.67
C VAL A 138 6.38 -8.70 -5.80
N CYS A 139 7.01 -8.48 -4.63
CA CYS A 139 6.68 -7.35 -3.76
C CYS A 139 6.83 -6.02 -4.51
N GLY A 140 7.97 -5.78 -5.14
CA GLY A 140 8.23 -4.54 -5.88
C GLY A 140 7.27 -4.35 -7.07
N ALA A 141 6.92 -5.41 -7.79
CA ALA A 141 5.95 -5.34 -8.89
C ALA A 141 4.55 -4.93 -8.40
N VAL A 142 4.11 -5.49 -7.27
CA VAL A 142 2.81 -5.17 -6.66
C VAL A 142 2.80 -3.75 -6.12
N SER A 143 3.85 -3.34 -5.39
CA SER A 143 4.01 -1.97 -4.88
C SER A 143 4.03 -0.94 -6.00
N ARG A 144 4.86 -1.16 -7.04
CA ARG A 144 4.98 -0.27 -8.19
C ARG A 144 3.65 -0.09 -8.93
N ARG A 145 2.89 -1.17 -9.10
CA ARG A 145 1.57 -1.10 -9.72
C ARG A 145 0.61 -0.25 -8.87
N ALA A 146 0.63 -0.41 -7.55
CA ALA A 146 -0.20 0.39 -6.66
C ALA A 146 0.17 1.89 -6.74
N ALA A 147 1.48 2.21 -6.74
CA ALA A 147 1.97 3.57 -6.91
C ALA A 147 1.56 4.18 -8.27
N GLN A 148 1.61 3.41 -9.35
CA GLN A 148 1.15 3.85 -10.67
C GLN A 148 -0.35 4.16 -10.71
N LEU A 149 -1.17 3.36 -10.02
CA LEU A 149 -2.60 3.64 -9.89
C LEU A 149 -2.84 4.94 -9.12
N TYR A 150 -2.15 5.14 -7.98
CA TYR A 150 -2.19 6.41 -7.25
C TYR A 150 -1.79 7.60 -8.12
N GLY A 151 -0.70 7.47 -8.88
CA GLY A 151 -0.22 8.51 -9.80
C GLY A 151 -1.23 8.83 -10.91
N ALA A 152 -1.87 7.82 -11.50
CA ALA A 152 -2.90 8.01 -12.52
C ALA A 152 -4.15 8.71 -11.95
N GLY A 153 -4.58 8.34 -10.74
CA GLY A 153 -5.69 9.00 -10.06
C GLY A 153 -5.39 10.46 -9.73
N LEU A 154 -4.19 10.74 -9.20
CA LEU A 154 -3.76 12.11 -8.90
C LEU A 154 -3.63 12.94 -10.18
N ALA A 155 -3.04 12.39 -11.25
CA ALA A 155 -2.93 13.05 -12.53
C ALA A 155 -4.31 13.44 -13.10
N ALA A 156 -5.31 12.56 -13.00
CA ALA A 156 -6.67 12.86 -13.44
C ALA A 156 -7.31 14.00 -12.62
N ILE A 157 -7.07 14.06 -11.31
CA ILE A 157 -7.57 15.15 -10.45
C ILE A 157 -6.91 16.48 -10.83
N VAL A 158 -5.58 16.50 -10.96
CA VAL A 158 -4.82 17.71 -11.31
C VAL A 158 -5.19 18.21 -12.70
N GLU A 159 -5.31 17.30 -13.68
CA GLU A 159 -5.70 17.65 -15.04
C GLU A 159 -7.11 18.24 -15.08
N LYS A 160 -8.07 17.61 -14.40
CA LYS A 160 -9.44 18.14 -14.29
C LYS A 160 -9.46 19.54 -13.66
N ARG A 161 -8.67 19.77 -12.61
CA ARG A 161 -8.55 21.09 -11.98
C ARG A 161 -7.93 22.12 -12.92
N ARG A 162 -6.93 21.72 -13.69
CA ARG A 162 -6.30 22.57 -14.72
C ARG A 162 -7.31 23.01 -15.77
N GLU A 163 -8.12 22.08 -16.27
CA GLU A 163 -9.19 22.36 -17.23
C GLU A 163 -10.28 23.27 -16.64
N ASP A 164 -10.74 23.00 -15.42
CA ASP A 164 -11.77 23.79 -14.72
C ASP A 164 -11.34 25.25 -14.51
N GLN A 165 -10.04 25.51 -14.34
CA GLN A 165 -9.47 26.85 -14.20
C GLN A 165 -8.99 27.47 -15.53
N GLY A 166 -9.06 26.72 -16.65
CA GLY A 166 -8.65 27.18 -17.98
C GLY A 166 -7.15 27.52 -18.08
N LEU A 167 -6.30 26.87 -17.29
CA LEU A 167 -4.86 27.18 -17.23
C LEU A 167 -4.05 26.33 -18.22
N GLU A 168 -3.11 26.94 -18.95
CA GLU A 168 -2.18 26.21 -19.81
C GLU A 168 -1.17 25.39 -18.98
N HIS A 169 -0.73 25.96 -17.86
CA HIS A 169 0.14 25.30 -16.88
C HIS A 169 -0.38 25.55 -15.46
N MET A 170 -0.53 24.49 -14.67
CA MET A 170 -0.96 24.55 -13.28
C MET A 170 0.15 23.96 -12.40
N ARG A 171 0.63 24.76 -11.45
CA ARG A 171 1.51 24.28 -10.38
C ARG A 171 0.64 24.08 -9.14
N ILE A 172 0.53 22.83 -8.70
CA ILE A 172 -0.25 22.44 -7.53
C ILE A 172 0.66 21.71 -6.54
N THR A 173 0.42 21.94 -5.26
CA THR A 173 1.04 21.18 -4.17
C THR A 173 0.02 20.18 -3.64
N VAL A 174 0.50 18.97 -3.32
CA VAL A 174 -0.35 17.89 -2.81
C VAL A 174 0.14 17.55 -1.42
N GLY A 175 -0.70 17.76 -0.41
CA GLY A 175 -0.43 17.33 0.95
C GLY A 175 -0.61 15.82 1.02
N VAL A 176 0.46 15.08 1.30
CA VAL A 176 0.42 13.61 1.41
C VAL A 176 0.59 13.20 2.86
N ASP A 177 -0.30 12.36 3.36
CA ASP A 177 -0.13 11.65 4.62
C ASP A 177 -0.35 10.14 4.44
N GLY A 178 0.29 9.35 5.29
CA GLY A 178 0.28 7.89 5.18
C GLY A 178 1.60 7.25 5.61
N THR A 179 1.49 6.17 6.37
CA THR A 179 2.65 5.41 6.87
C THR A 179 3.41 4.70 5.77
N LEU A 180 2.75 4.26 4.69
CA LEU A 180 3.45 3.69 3.53
C LEU A 180 4.30 4.76 2.85
N TYR A 181 3.74 5.92 2.48
CA TYR A 181 4.51 6.97 1.82
C TYR A 181 5.75 7.40 2.64
N LYS A 182 5.65 7.41 3.97
CA LYS A 182 6.77 7.73 4.88
C LYS A 182 7.80 6.60 5.03
N LEU A 183 7.40 5.34 4.86
CA LEU A 183 8.24 4.15 5.14
C LEU A 183 8.67 3.40 3.87
N HIS A 184 8.08 3.71 2.72
CA HIS A 184 8.35 3.03 1.47
C HIS A 184 9.51 3.72 0.74
N PRO A 185 10.50 2.95 0.28
CA PRO A 185 11.71 3.51 -0.31
C PRO A 185 11.52 4.11 -1.71
N GLN A 186 10.38 3.86 -2.40
CA GLN A 186 10.12 4.28 -3.78
C GLN A 186 8.69 4.75 -4.00
#